data_AF-A0AAT9HWC1-F1
#
_entry.id   AF-A0AAT9HWC1-F1
#
_cell.length_a   1.000
_cell.length_b   1.000
_cell.length_c   1.000
_cell.angle_alpha   90.00
_cell.angle_beta   90.00
_cell.angle_gamma   90.00
#
_symmetry.space_group_name_H-M   'P 1'
#
loop_
_entity.id
_entity.type
_entity.pdbx_description
1 polymer ?
#
loop_
_entity_poly.entity_id
_entity_poly.type
_entity_poly.pdbx_seq_one_letter_code
_entity_poly.pdbx_strand_id
1 'polypeptide(L)'
;MQLAGPWVMGPPADHDGALAVLREAVGLGITHIDTSDAYGPRITNQLIREALHPYPESLFIATKVGATRDAQGGWPTARRPEDLRQQVQENLDSSVSRPSTWSTCAWVTPRAPGRTRSPRRSRHWPPSSRRV
;
A
#
# COMPACT_ATOMS: atom_id res chain seq x y z
N MET A 1 10.01 5.96 -15.56
CA MET A 1 8.54 6.07 -15.63
C MET A 1 8.01 6.39 -14.24
N GLN A 2 7.02 7.28 -14.10
CA GLN A 2 6.28 7.49 -12.86
C GLN A 2 4.80 7.15 -13.12
N LEU A 3 4.21 6.26 -12.31
CA LEU A 3 2.82 5.82 -12.50
C LEU A 3 1.79 6.87 -12.04
N ALA A 4 2.11 7.61 -10.98
CA ALA A 4 1.34 8.80 -10.60
C ALA A 4 1.87 10.03 -11.36
N GLY A 5 1.02 11.02 -11.56
CA GLY A 5 1.43 12.30 -12.16
C GLY A 5 2.41 13.12 -11.30
N PRO A 6 2.87 14.27 -11.80
CA PRO A 6 3.81 15.15 -11.09
C PRO A 6 3.38 15.41 -9.64
N TRP A 7 4.36 15.47 -8.73
CA TRP A 7 4.11 15.61 -7.28
C TRP A 7 3.31 14.46 -6.64
N VAL A 8 3.25 13.31 -7.32
CA VAL A 8 2.48 12.12 -6.91
C VAL A 8 0.97 12.41 -6.92
N MET A 9 0.52 13.27 -7.83
CA MET A 9 -0.88 13.70 -7.98
C MET A 9 -1.36 13.49 -9.41
N GLY A 10 -2.59 12.97 -9.56
CA GLY A 10 -3.24 12.78 -10.84
C GLY A 10 -2.65 11.65 -11.71
N PRO A 11 -3.08 11.58 -12.98
CA PRO A 11 -2.68 10.53 -13.92
C PRO A 11 -1.22 10.67 -14.40
N PRO A 12 -0.60 9.56 -14.85
CA PRO A 12 0.72 9.60 -15.47
C PRO A 12 0.68 10.43 -16.75
N ALA A 13 1.83 10.98 -17.14
CA ALA A 13 1.96 11.72 -18.40
C ALA A 13 1.75 10.82 -19.64
N ASP A 14 2.02 9.52 -19.49
CA ASP A 14 1.82 8.50 -20.51
C ASP A 14 1.07 7.32 -19.87
N HIS A 15 -0.21 7.19 -20.21
CA HIS A 15 -1.07 6.14 -19.68
C HIS A 15 -0.69 4.76 -20.21
N ASP A 16 -0.51 4.65 -21.53
CA ASP A 16 -0.24 3.37 -22.17
C ASP A 16 1.16 2.85 -21.81
N GLY A 17 2.14 3.75 -21.69
CA GLY A 17 3.46 3.43 -21.14
C GLY A 17 3.39 2.92 -19.70
N ALA A 18 2.47 3.44 -18.88
CA ALA A 18 2.28 2.97 -17.50
C ALA A 18 1.76 1.52 -17.47
N LEU A 19 0.77 1.22 -18.31
CA LEU A 19 0.25 -0.15 -18.45
C LEU A 19 1.31 -1.09 -19.00
N ALA A 20 2.08 -0.66 -20.00
CA ALA A 20 3.16 -1.45 -20.59
C ALA A 20 4.23 -1.82 -19.56
N VAL A 21 4.66 -0.86 -18.73
CA VAL A 21 5.64 -1.12 -17.65
C VAL A 21 5.10 -2.13 -16.63
N LEU A 22 3.83 -2.02 -16.23
CA LEU A 22 3.22 -2.95 -15.28
C LEU A 22 3.16 -4.38 -15.85
N ARG A 23 2.73 -4.52 -17.12
CA ARG A 23 2.67 -5.81 -17.80
C ARG A 23 4.06 -6.42 -17.99
N GLU A 24 5.04 -5.61 -18.39
CA GLU A 24 6.42 -6.04 -18.56
C GLU A 24 7.03 -6.51 -17.23
N ALA A 25 6.82 -5.77 -16.14
CA ALA A 25 7.34 -6.16 -14.83
C ALA A 25 6.87 -7.57 -14.43
N VAL A 26 5.57 -7.85 -14.60
CA VAL A 26 5.01 -9.19 -14.34
C VAL A 26 5.52 -10.21 -15.35
N GLY A 27 5.64 -9.84 -16.64
CA GLY A 27 6.19 -10.69 -17.70
C GLY A 27 7.64 -11.12 -17.44
N LEU A 28 8.43 -10.28 -16.77
CA LEU A 28 9.79 -10.56 -16.31
C LEU A 28 9.84 -11.41 -15.03
N GLY A 29 8.69 -11.85 -14.50
CA GLY A 29 8.59 -12.70 -13.33
C GLY A 29 8.56 -11.96 -11.99
N ILE A 30 8.35 -10.64 -11.98
CA ILE A 30 8.12 -9.91 -10.73
C ILE A 30 6.75 -10.29 -10.17
N THR A 31 6.75 -10.81 -8.94
CA THR A 31 5.56 -11.33 -8.27
C THR A 31 5.08 -10.46 -7.12
N HIS A 32 5.73 -9.32 -6.83
CA HIS A 32 5.38 -8.46 -5.71
C HIS A 32 5.32 -6.99 -6.15
N ILE A 33 4.16 -6.37 -6.00
CA ILE A 33 3.92 -4.95 -6.29
C ILE A 33 3.52 -4.24 -5.00
N ASP A 34 4.20 -3.14 -4.68
CA ASP A 34 3.92 -2.32 -3.52
C ASP A 34 3.34 -0.95 -3.94
N THR A 35 2.18 -0.59 -3.40
CA THR A 35 1.41 0.61 -3.81
C THR A 35 0.77 1.31 -2.60
N SER A 36 -0.04 2.34 -2.85
CA SER A 36 -0.81 3.10 -1.87
C SER A 36 -1.97 3.84 -2.56
N ASP A 37 -3.13 3.90 -1.91
CA ASP A 37 -4.25 4.74 -2.38
C ASP A 37 -3.90 6.24 -2.43
N ALA A 38 -2.85 6.66 -1.72
CA ALA A 38 -2.36 8.02 -1.78
C ALA A 38 -1.68 8.39 -3.11
N TYR A 39 -1.35 7.42 -3.97
CA TYR A 39 -0.61 7.70 -5.20
C TYR A 39 -1.54 8.13 -6.33
N GLY A 40 -1.35 9.37 -6.79
CA GLY A 40 -2.23 9.94 -7.82
C GLY A 40 -3.68 10.08 -7.35
N PRO A 41 -3.94 10.09 -6.03
CA PRO A 41 -5.09 9.47 -5.38
C PRO A 41 -5.81 8.35 -6.16
N ARG A 42 -5.63 7.10 -5.73
CA ARG A 42 -6.23 5.87 -6.29
C ARG A 42 -5.86 5.56 -7.75
N ILE A 43 -5.23 6.47 -8.49
CA ILE A 43 -4.85 6.25 -9.89
C ILE A 43 -3.88 5.10 -10.05
N THR A 44 -2.82 5.02 -9.24
CA THR A 44 -1.85 3.91 -9.38
C THR A 44 -2.53 2.55 -9.18
N ASN A 45 -3.48 2.44 -8.25
CA ASN A 45 -4.23 1.21 -8.01
C ASN A 45 -5.17 0.88 -9.18
N GLN A 46 -5.78 1.89 -9.79
CA GLN A 46 -6.58 1.73 -11.01
C GLN A 46 -5.74 1.22 -12.18
N LEU A 47 -4.54 1.78 -12.39
CA LEU A 47 -3.62 1.33 -13.44
C LEU A 47 -3.15 -0.11 -13.22
N ILE A 48 -2.83 -0.49 -11.98
CA ILE A 48 -2.48 -1.88 -11.63
C ILE A 48 -3.63 -2.82 -11.97
N ARG A 49 -4.86 -2.46 -11.60
CA ARG A 49 -6.06 -3.25 -11.92
C ARG A 49 -6.27 -3.37 -13.43
N GLU A 50 -6.21 -2.26 -14.15
CA GLU A 50 -6.41 -2.24 -15.61
C GLU A 50 -5.33 -3.05 -16.35
N ALA A 51 -4.08 -2.92 -15.94
CA ALA A 51 -2.97 -3.60 -16.61
C ALA A 51 -2.99 -5.11 -16.37
N LEU A 52 -3.34 -5.54 -15.15
CA LEU A 52 -3.04 -6.88 -14.66
C LEU A 52 -4.26 -7.73 -14.31
N HIS A 53 -5.48 -7.20 -14.33
CA HIS A 53 -6.68 -8.01 -14.08
C HIS A 53 -7.08 -8.83 -15.34
N PRO A 54 -7.42 -10.14 -15.20
CA PRO A 54 -7.39 -10.94 -13.98
C PRO A 54 -5.95 -11.22 -13.51
N TYR A 55 -5.71 -11.05 -12.21
CA TYR A 55 -4.37 -11.14 -11.64
C TYR A 55 -3.79 -12.56 -11.78
N PRO A 56 -2.50 -12.71 -12.14
CA PRO A 56 -1.81 -13.98 -12.03
C PRO A 56 -1.82 -14.51 -10.60
N GLU A 57 -1.94 -15.83 -10.42
CA GLU A 57 -2.00 -16.45 -9.09
C GLU A 57 -0.76 -16.19 -8.22
N SER A 58 0.41 -16.06 -8.84
CA SER A 58 1.68 -15.82 -8.17
C SER A 58 1.91 -14.36 -7.78
N LEU A 59 1.06 -13.43 -8.24
CA LEU A 59 1.21 -12.01 -7.96
C LEU A 59 0.76 -11.70 -6.53
N PHE A 60 1.46 -10.79 -5.86
CA PHE A 60 1.14 -10.24 -4.55
C PHE A 60 1.16 -8.72 -4.65
N ILE A 61 0.10 -8.08 -4.18
CA ILE A 61 -0.06 -6.63 -4.19
C ILE A 61 -0.17 -6.15 -2.75
N ALA A 62 0.84 -5.41 -2.29
CA ALA A 62 0.84 -4.75 -1.00
C ALA A 62 0.34 -3.31 -1.17
N THR A 63 -0.72 -2.93 -0.46
CA THR A 63 -1.21 -1.53 -0.41
C THR A 63 -1.07 -0.94 0.98
N LYS A 64 -1.17 0.38 1.10
CA LYS A 64 -0.94 1.11 2.34
C LYS A 64 -2.14 1.90 2.81
N VAL A 65 -2.29 1.95 4.13
CA VAL A 65 -3.27 2.78 4.84
C VAL A 65 -2.57 3.61 5.90
N GLY A 66 -3.26 4.64 6.39
CA GLY A 66 -2.75 5.58 7.39
C GLY A 66 -2.34 6.94 6.82
N ALA A 67 -2.53 7.14 5.51
CA ALA A 67 -2.23 8.37 4.82
C ALA A 67 -3.32 8.68 3.79
N THR A 68 -3.84 9.89 3.84
CA THR A 68 -4.75 10.44 2.82
C THR A 68 -4.04 11.57 2.08
N ARG A 69 -4.48 11.81 0.85
CA ARG A 69 -4.06 12.96 0.03
C ARG A 69 -5.29 13.81 -0.24
N ASP A 70 -5.22 15.09 0.11
CA ASP A 70 -6.27 16.04 -0.27
C ASP A 70 -6.04 16.58 -1.69
N ALA A 71 -7.02 17.33 -2.19
CA ALA A 71 -6.99 17.89 -3.54
C ALA A 71 -5.87 18.93 -3.75
N GLN A 72 -5.33 19.50 -2.68
CA GLN A 72 -4.24 20.46 -2.70
C GLN A 72 -2.86 19.77 -2.61
N GLY A 73 -2.82 18.44 -2.54
CA GLY A 73 -1.58 17.70 -2.33
C GLY A 73 -1.04 17.86 -0.90
N GLY A 74 -1.91 18.05 0.08
CA GLY A 74 -1.61 17.89 1.50
C GLY A 74 -1.63 16.42 1.94
N TRP A 75 -1.18 16.19 3.17
CA TRP A 75 -1.16 14.88 3.83
C TRP A 75 -1.92 14.95 5.16
N PRO A 76 -3.26 15.08 5.15
CA PRO A 76 -4.01 15.09 6.39
C PRO A 76 -3.77 13.80 7.19
N THR A 77 -3.78 13.92 8.50
CA THR A 77 -3.59 12.77 9.38
C THR A 77 -4.81 11.86 9.32
N ALA A 78 -4.63 10.63 8.88
CA ALA A 78 -5.66 9.58 8.93
C ALA A 78 -5.18 8.43 9.81
N ARG A 79 -5.26 8.63 11.13
CA ARG A 79 -4.67 7.73 12.14
C ARG A 79 -5.67 7.24 13.17
N ARG A 80 -6.95 7.58 13.00
CA ARG A 80 -7.99 7.04 13.87
C ARG A 80 -8.28 5.60 13.43
N PRO A 81 -8.57 4.68 14.36
CA PRO A 81 -8.91 3.29 14.03
C PRO A 81 -10.01 3.16 12.96
N GLU A 82 -10.97 4.09 12.93
CA GLU A 82 -12.06 4.12 11.93
C GLU A 82 -11.53 4.47 10.54
N ASP A 83 -10.66 5.48 10.43
CA ASP A 83 -10.01 5.87 9.16
C ASP A 83 -9.25 4.69 8.54
N LEU A 84 -8.51 3.95 9.38
CA LEU A 84 -7.73 2.79 8.92
C LEU A 84 -8.64 1.67 8.42
N ARG A 85 -9.72 1.36 9.15
CA ARG A 85 -10.69 0.33 8.73
C ARG A 85 -11.39 0.73 7.44
N GLN A 86 -11.78 1.99 7.31
CA GLN A 86 -12.37 2.51 6.09
C GLN A 86 -11.40 2.38 4.91
N GLN A 87 -10.16 2.82 5.05
CA GLN A 87 -9.18 2.71 3.97
C GLN A 87 -8.89 1.25 3.59
N VAL A 88 -8.83 0.32 4.55
CA VAL A 88 -8.72 -1.12 4.24
C VAL A 88 -9.90 -1.56 3.39
N GLN A 89 -11.13 -1.20 3.78
CA GLN A 89 -12.33 -1.57 3.03
C GLN A 89 -12.32 -0.96 1.62
N GLU A 90 -11.96 0.31 1.47
CA GLU A 90 -11.85 0.99 0.17
C GLU A 90 -10.81 0.33 -0.75
N ASN A 91 -9.67 -0.09 -0.20
CA ASN A 91 -8.66 -0.83 -0.96
C ASN A 91 -9.22 -2.18 -1.44
N LEU A 92 -9.92 -2.91 -0.56
CA LEU A 92 -10.53 -4.20 -0.91
C LEU A 92 -11.65 -4.04 -1.94
N ASP A 93 -12.50 -3.02 -1.81
CA ASP A 93 -13.60 -2.74 -2.75
C ASP A 93 -13.08 -2.25 -4.11
N SER A 94 -12.07 -1.38 -4.14
CA SER A 94 -11.45 -0.99 -5.41
C SER A 94 -10.76 -2.17 -6.11
N SER A 95 -10.43 -3.23 -5.37
CA SER A 95 -9.74 -4.42 -5.87
C SER A 95 -10.64 -5.54 -6.40
N VAL A 96 -11.98 -5.45 -6.32
CA VAL A 96 -12.97 -6.55 -6.57
C VAL A 96 -12.53 -7.57 -7.63
N SER A 97 -11.76 -8.55 -7.18
CA SER A 97 -12.05 -9.97 -7.07
C SER A 97 -11.22 -10.43 -5.86
N ARG A 98 -11.81 -11.15 -4.91
CA ARG A 98 -11.03 -11.75 -3.81
C ARG A 98 -10.20 -12.91 -4.38
N PRO A 99 -8.87 -12.82 -4.40
CA PRO A 99 -8.07 -13.92 -3.85
C PRO A 99 -6.89 -13.40 -2.99
N SER A 100 -6.04 -14.30 -2.50
CA SER A 100 -4.87 -14.17 -1.61
C SER A 100 -3.79 -13.12 -1.98
N THR A 101 -4.06 -12.29 -2.97
CA THR A 101 -3.15 -11.41 -3.70
C THR A 101 -2.92 -10.09 -2.97
N TRP A 102 -3.96 -9.49 -2.35
CA TRP A 102 -3.85 -8.16 -1.74
C TRP A 102 -3.57 -8.23 -0.23
N SER A 103 -2.47 -7.63 0.20
CA SER A 103 -2.11 -7.43 1.61
C SER A 103 -2.09 -5.94 1.92
N THR A 104 -2.60 -5.52 3.08
CA THR A 104 -2.60 -4.12 3.49
C THR A 104 -1.59 -3.90 4.62
N CYS A 105 -0.61 -3.02 4.40
CA CYS A 105 0.37 -2.60 5.40
C CYS A 105 0.07 -1.17 5.90
N ALA A 106 -0.16 -1.00 7.20
CA ALA A 106 -0.39 0.32 7.77
C ALA A 106 0.92 1.07 8.04
N TRP A 107 1.07 2.28 7.48
CA TRP A 107 2.11 3.22 7.90
C TRP A 107 1.62 4.02 9.10
N VAL A 108 1.94 3.54 10.29
CA VAL A 108 1.75 4.31 11.53
C VAL A 108 3.07 4.94 11.90
N THR A 109 3.26 6.23 11.64
CA THR A 109 4.38 6.96 12.26
C THR A 109 4.18 6.92 13.78
N PRO A 110 5.19 6.54 14.58
CA PRO A 110 5.11 6.64 16.03
C PRO A 110 4.72 8.06 16.41
N ARG A 111 3.79 8.19 17.38
CA ARG A 111 3.56 9.47 18.05
C ARG A 111 4.93 9.99 18.49
N ALA A 112 5.33 11.20 18.08
CA ALA A 112 6.55 11.81 18.60
C ALA A 112 6.49 11.71 20.14
N PRO A 113 7.51 11.15 20.80
CA PRO A 113 7.41 10.83 22.21
C PRO A 113 7.34 12.12 23.02
N GLY A 114 6.14 12.45 23.49
CA GLY A 114 5.97 13.31 24.65
C GLY A 114 6.68 12.64 25.82
N ARG A 115 7.67 13.33 26.39
CA ARG A 115 8.48 12.86 27.51
C ARG A 115 7.59 12.47 28.69
N THR A 116 7.47 11.18 28.96
CA THR A 116 7.14 10.68 30.30
C THR A 116 7.97 9.41 30.58
N ARG A 117 8.72 9.44 31.68
CA ARG A 117 9.67 8.42 32.14
C ARG A 117 9.04 7.02 32.18
N SER A 118 9.77 6.03 31.65
CA SER A 118 9.52 4.60 31.81
C SER A 118 9.98 4.11 33.20
N PRO A 119 9.25 3.23 33.89
CA PRO A 119 9.84 2.27 34.80
C PRO A 119 10.10 0.97 34.03
N ARG A 120 11.38 0.60 33.94
CA ARG A 120 11.87 -0.70 33.45
C ARG A 120 11.09 -1.85 34.11
N ARG A 121 10.52 -2.74 33.31
CA ARG A 121 10.29 -4.14 33.71
C ARG A 121 10.87 -5.05 32.63
N SER A 122 11.96 -5.71 32.98
CA SER A 122 12.56 -6.82 32.24
C SER A 122 11.54 -7.97 32.15
N ARG A 123 11.29 -8.46 30.95
CA ARG A 123 10.68 -9.78 30.73
C ARG A 123 11.63 -10.58 29.86
N HIS A 124 12.18 -11.64 30.45
CA HIS A 124 12.87 -12.70 29.73
C HIS A 124 11.92 -13.41 28.78
N TRP A 125 12.38 -13.69 27.56
CA TRP A 125 11.74 -14.60 26.60
C TRP A 125 12.63 -15.85 26.50
N PRO A 126 12.08 -17.08 26.55
CA PRO A 126 12.87 -18.29 26.35
C PRO A 126 13.11 -18.53 24.85
N PRO A 127 14.20 -19.20 24.45
CA PRO A 127 14.51 -19.45 23.04
C PRO A 127 13.62 -20.56 22.47
N SER A 128 13.06 -20.30 21.28
CA SER A 128 12.32 -21.25 20.46
C SER A 128 13.25 -22.34 19.93
N SER A 129 12.98 -23.61 20.23
CA SER A 129 13.66 -24.76 19.64
C SER A 129 13.19 -24.99 18.21
N ARG A 130 14.14 -24.95 17.27
CA ARG A 130 14.04 -25.59 15.95
C ARG A 130 14.24 -27.10 16.11
N ARG A 131 13.43 -27.90 15.43
CA ARG A 131 13.77 -29.23 14.87
C ARG A 131 13.18 -29.22 13.45
N VAL A 132 14.03 -29.10 12.42
CA VAL A 132 14.46 -30.20 11.52
C VAL A 132 13.29 -31.07 11.10
#